data_AF-A0A0E3SIH3-F1
#
_entry.id   AF-A0A0E3SIH3-F1
#
_cell.length_a   1.000
_cell.length_b   1.000
_cell.length_c   1.000
_cell.angle_alpha   90.00
_cell.angle_beta   90.00
_cell.angle_gamma   90.00
#
_symmetry.space_group_name_H-M   'P 1'
#
loop_
_entity.id
_entity.type
_entity.pdbx_description
1 polymer ?
#
loop_
_entity_poly.entity_id
_entity_poly.type
_entity_poly.pdbx_seq_one_letter_code
_entity_poly.pdbx_strand_id
1 'polypeptide(L)'
;MNKNGLFATITTLLILCSAALPAQAAFPKNFDISENYYNVYGSPDLNATLIGDNQYSRGDTVTLNIEMMNKGTITGFEADKDVRFGESLDLVLQQTEMQYESQVTTAVGILATLKSDDPNIKVKSGAQQAGTLKQGKQSSSPTKFTVEINKNTSAGIYPLTLELAYQYQNNVQLGGDEYDTTTGIVTNKDVGIWYENKTQTQTIYIKVKEEPYFEVTNVTGDLYPDEGGVLRVTYKNTGEEPAKDVTVRLSAADPFSTTDDQAYLGTLNPGEEAVAVFDMDVDETATPKPYSLSSEILYEDADGHDQVSDTVKINVEVLPAKESLPGYQFGTGIVFMALAACFVIFRKKQKQE
;
A
#
# COMPACT_ATOMS: atom_id res chain seq x y z
N MET A 1 -27.63 -28.58 -42.41
CA MET A 1 -27.81 -29.53 -41.30
C MET A 1 -26.92 -29.09 -40.14
N ASN A 2 -27.45 -29.22 -38.93
CA ASN A 2 -27.42 -28.20 -37.88
C ASN A 2 -26.06 -27.91 -37.21
N LYS A 3 -25.85 -26.61 -36.99
CA LYS A 3 -25.09 -26.03 -35.88
C LYS A 3 -25.94 -26.14 -34.60
N ASN A 4 -25.30 -26.36 -33.44
CA ASN A 4 -25.56 -25.70 -32.15
C ASN A 4 -24.84 -26.47 -31.02
N GLY A 5 -23.61 -26.04 -30.70
CA GLY A 5 -22.98 -26.32 -29.41
C GLY A 5 -23.36 -25.20 -28.45
N LEU A 6 -24.16 -25.51 -27.43
CA LEU A 6 -24.66 -24.54 -26.46
C LEU A 6 -23.59 -24.34 -25.37
N PHE A 7 -23.30 -23.06 -25.12
CA PHE A 7 -22.33 -22.53 -24.18
C PHE A 7 -22.65 -22.91 -22.73
N ALA A 8 -21.65 -23.38 -21.98
CA ALA A 8 -21.68 -23.44 -20.52
C ALA A 8 -21.47 -22.01 -19.98
N THR A 9 -22.55 -21.37 -19.51
CA THR A 9 -22.48 -20.10 -18.82
C THR A 9 -22.00 -20.30 -17.38
N ILE A 10 -20.76 -19.92 -17.10
CA ILE A 10 -20.25 -19.75 -15.74
C ILE A 10 -20.87 -18.46 -15.21
N THR A 11 -21.87 -18.57 -14.34
CA THR A 11 -22.48 -17.43 -13.68
C THR A 11 -21.64 -17.06 -12.45
N THR A 12 -20.73 -16.11 -12.63
CA THR A 12 -19.97 -15.51 -11.53
C THR A 12 -20.93 -14.67 -10.67
N LEU A 13 -21.26 -15.14 -9.47
CA LEU A 13 -22.13 -14.43 -8.53
C LEU A 13 -21.31 -13.34 -7.83
N LEU A 14 -21.51 -12.09 -8.27
CA LEU A 14 -20.91 -10.89 -7.67
C LEU A 14 -21.70 -10.55 -6.39
N ILE A 15 -21.11 -10.77 -5.21
CA ILE A 15 -21.73 -10.40 -3.93
C ILE A 15 -21.48 -8.91 -3.68
N LEU A 16 -22.51 -8.09 -3.91
CA LEU A 16 -22.55 -6.69 -3.47
C LEU A 16 -22.89 -6.65 -1.98
N CYS A 17 -21.91 -6.31 -1.13
CA CYS A 17 -22.12 -6.06 0.29
C CYS A 17 -22.82 -4.71 0.50
N SER A 18 -24.14 -4.74 0.73
CA SER A 18 -24.85 -3.63 1.38
C SER A 18 -24.84 -3.85 2.89
N ALA A 19 -24.41 -2.84 3.64
CA ALA A 19 -24.47 -2.82 5.10
C ALA A 19 -25.94 -2.75 5.55
N ALA A 20 -26.57 -3.90 5.74
CA ALA A 20 -27.84 -4.04 6.43
C ALA A 20 -27.56 -4.53 7.86
N LEU A 21 -28.32 -4.00 8.83
CA LEU A 21 -28.43 -4.57 10.19
C LEU A 21 -28.63 -6.08 10.10
N PRO A 22 -28.15 -6.90 11.07
CA PRO A 22 -28.35 -8.34 11.03
C PRO A 22 -29.85 -8.62 11.09
N ALA A 23 -30.46 -8.84 9.92
CA ALA A 23 -31.76 -9.44 9.82
C ALA A 23 -31.62 -10.81 10.47
N GLN A 24 -32.39 -11.07 11.52
CA GLN A 24 -32.55 -12.40 12.08
C GLN A 24 -32.81 -13.35 10.90
N ALA A 25 -31.89 -14.30 10.66
CA ALA A 25 -31.94 -15.13 9.48
C ALA A 25 -33.30 -15.86 9.46
N ALA A 26 -34.17 -15.48 8.54
CA ALA A 26 -35.47 -16.11 8.42
C ALA A 26 -35.25 -17.56 7.98
N PHE A 27 -35.98 -18.49 8.60
CA PHE A 27 -35.96 -19.89 8.17
C PHE A 27 -36.21 -19.99 6.66
N PRO A 28 -35.47 -20.84 5.93
CA PRO A 28 -35.81 -21.16 4.55
C PRO A 28 -37.28 -21.60 4.47
N LYS A 29 -37.99 -21.21 3.42
CA LYS A 29 -39.45 -21.48 3.27
C LYS A 29 -39.82 -22.98 3.29
N ASN A 30 -38.83 -23.84 3.15
CA ASN A 30 -38.91 -25.30 3.10
C ASN A 30 -38.17 -25.96 4.27
N PHE A 31 -37.90 -25.23 5.35
CA PHE A 31 -37.24 -25.75 6.55
C PHE A 31 -38.23 -25.83 7.71
N ASP A 32 -38.50 -27.04 8.18
CA ASP A 32 -39.35 -27.32 9.34
C ASP A 32 -38.49 -27.98 10.44
N ILE A 33 -38.12 -27.18 11.45
CA ILE A 33 -37.29 -27.64 12.58
C ILE A 33 -37.91 -28.83 13.34
N SER A 34 -39.23 -29.03 13.26
CA SER A 34 -39.91 -30.12 13.95
C SER A 34 -39.69 -31.49 13.30
N GLU A 35 -39.20 -31.50 12.07
CA GLU A 35 -38.91 -32.72 11.32
C GLU A 35 -37.45 -33.14 11.35
N ASN A 36 -36.59 -32.33 11.98
CA ASN A 36 -35.18 -32.60 12.16
C ASN A 36 -34.93 -33.84 13.02
N TYR A 37 -34.03 -34.74 12.62
CA TYR A 37 -33.65 -35.92 13.41
C TYR A 37 -32.38 -35.69 14.20
N TYR A 38 -31.48 -34.82 13.74
CA TYR A 38 -30.13 -34.70 14.28
C TYR A 38 -29.57 -33.29 14.19
N ASN A 39 -28.97 -32.81 15.28
CA ASN A 39 -28.24 -31.55 15.33
C ASN A 39 -26.74 -31.82 15.49
N VAL A 40 -25.93 -31.16 14.66
CA VAL A 40 -24.46 -31.21 14.78
C VAL A 40 -23.93 -29.83 15.10
N TYR A 41 -23.30 -29.70 16.26
CA TYR A 41 -22.74 -28.44 16.70
C TYR A 41 -21.30 -28.31 16.23
N GLY A 42 -20.98 -27.18 15.61
CA GLY A 42 -19.65 -26.87 15.13
C GLY A 42 -19.70 -25.63 14.26
N SER A 43 -18.54 -25.10 13.92
CA SER A 43 -18.46 -24.06 12.88
C SER A 43 -17.08 -24.06 12.25
N PRO A 44 -16.92 -23.48 11.06
CA PRO A 44 -15.60 -23.24 10.53
C PRO A 44 -14.84 -22.26 11.42
N ASP A 45 -13.54 -22.47 11.51
CA ASP A 45 -12.59 -21.57 12.16
C ASP A 45 -11.38 -21.43 11.23
N LEU A 46 -11.31 -20.30 10.53
CA LEU A 46 -10.29 -20.07 9.51
C LEU A 46 -9.08 -19.42 10.13
N ASN A 47 -7.92 -20.04 9.97
CA ASN A 47 -6.63 -19.50 10.35
C ASN A 47 -5.86 -19.09 9.10
N ALA A 48 -5.37 -17.86 9.06
CA ALA A 48 -4.59 -17.30 7.96
C ALA A 48 -3.14 -17.14 8.39
N THR A 49 -2.20 -17.35 7.46
CA THR A 49 -0.77 -17.25 7.72
C THR A 49 -0.08 -16.64 6.53
N LEU A 50 0.76 -15.63 6.77
CA LEU A 50 1.60 -15.03 5.75
C LEU A 50 2.74 -16.00 5.39
N ILE A 51 2.93 -16.24 4.10
CA ILE A 51 3.97 -17.09 3.55
C ILE A 51 5.02 -16.23 2.85
N GLY A 52 6.29 -16.48 3.16
CA GLY A 52 7.44 -15.75 2.63
C GLY A 52 7.89 -14.63 3.56
N ASP A 53 8.52 -13.62 2.98
CA ASP A 53 9.03 -12.47 3.73
C ASP A 53 7.87 -11.64 4.29
N ASN A 54 8.08 -11.06 5.47
CA ASN A 54 7.16 -10.11 6.08
C ASN A 54 7.83 -8.76 6.38
N GLN A 55 9.07 -8.55 5.91
CA GLN A 55 9.85 -7.35 6.16
C GLN A 55 10.26 -6.70 4.83
N TYR A 56 9.94 -5.41 4.67
CA TYR A 56 10.05 -4.68 3.39
C TYR A 56 10.62 -3.27 3.59
N SER A 57 11.12 -2.64 2.53
CA SER A 57 11.64 -1.27 2.56
C SER A 57 10.54 -0.25 2.26
N ARG A 58 10.77 1.01 2.63
CA ARG A 58 9.88 2.12 2.27
C ARG A 58 9.81 2.28 0.76
N GLY A 59 8.63 2.60 0.23
CA GLY A 59 8.42 2.73 -1.22
C GLY A 59 8.15 1.42 -1.96
N ASP A 60 8.32 0.27 -1.31
CA ASP A 60 8.08 -1.03 -1.94
C ASP A 60 6.61 -1.23 -2.33
N THR A 61 6.40 -1.92 -3.45
CA THR A 61 5.10 -2.51 -3.80
C THR A 61 5.25 -4.03 -3.83
N VAL A 62 4.67 -4.69 -2.84
CA VAL A 62 4.88 -6.12 -2.57
C VAL A 62 3.59 -6.91 -2.72
N THR A 63 3.71 -8.21 -2.96
CA THR A 63 2.57 -9.13 -2.97
C THR A 63 2.65 -10.07 -1.78
N LEU A 64 1.74 -9.90 -0.82
CA LEU A 64 1.58 -10.78 0.33
C LEU A 64 0.86 -12.06 -0.10
N ASN A 65 1.43 -13.21 0.22
CA ASN A 65 0.84 -14.52 -0.05
C ASN A 65 0.28 -15.08 1.28
N ILE A 66 -1.05 -15.15 1.39
CA ILE A 66 -1.73 -15.60 2.61
C ILE A 66 -2.30 -17.00 2.40
N GLU A 67 -1.77 -17.97 3.11
CA GLU A 67 -2.32 -19.32 3.17
C GLU A 67 -3.41 -19.41 4.24
N MET A 68 -4.46 -20.19 3.97
CA MET A 68 -5.57 -20.38 4.89
C MET A 68 -5.76 -21.84 5.23
N MET A 69 -6.10 -22.12 6.48
CA MET A 69 -6.44 -23.44 6.97
C MET A 69 -7.71 -23.38 7.79
N ASN A 70 -8.63 -24.31 7.55
CA ASN A 70 -9.81 -24.43 8.39
C ASN A 70 -9.53 -25.38 9.57
N LYS A 71 -9.47 -24.82 10.77
CA LYS A 71 -9.30 -25.51 12.06
C LYS A 71 -10.62 -25.75 12.79
N GLY A 72 -11.74 -25.46 12.15
CA GLY A 72 -13.08 -25.68 12.73
C GLY A 72 -13.25 -27.11 13.23
N THR A 73 -14.01 -27.27 14.31
CA THR A 73 -14.28 -28.59 14.90
C THR A 73 -15.76 -28.79 15.13
N ILE A 74 -16.18 -30.06 15.07
CA ILE A 74 -17.48 -30.47 15.58
C ILE A 74 -17.33 -30.57 17.09
N THR A 75 -18.16 -29.84 17.82
CA THR A 75 -18.13 -29.71 19.27
C THR A 75 -19.17 -30.57 19.97
N GLY A 76 -20.17 -31.06 19.23
CA GLY A 76 -21.20 -31.91 19.81
C GLY A 76 -22.17 -32.46 18.77
N PHE A 77 -22.98 -33.39 19.24
CA PHE A 77 -24.05 -34.01 18.48
C PHE A 77 -25.24 -34.23 19.41
N GLU A 78 -26.45 -33.96 18.92
CA GLU A 78 -27.68 -34.17 19.67
C GLU A 78 -28.73 -34.79 18.75
N ALA A 79 -29.32 -35.91 19.18
CA ALA A 79 -30.46 -36.49 18.48
C ALA A 79 -31.73 -35.76 18.94
N ASP A 80 -32.47 -35.19 17.99
CA ASP A 80 -33.69 -34.41 18.27
C ASP A 80 -34.92 -35.34 18.35
N LYS A 81 -34.86 -36.50 17.68
CA LYS A 81 -35.89 -37.53 17.68
C LYS A 81 -35.33 -38.90 18.13
N ASP A 82 -35.98 -39.50 19.12
CA ASP A 82 -35.76 -40.89 19.51
C ASP A 82 -36.38 -41.84 18.47
N VAL A 83 -35.57 -42.36 17.55
CA VAL A 83 -36.02 -43.35 16.55
C VAL A 83 -36.24 -44.70 17.23
N ARG A 84 -37.45 -45.27 17.12
CA ARG A 84 -37.78 -46.56 17.72
C ARG A 84 -37.30 -47.72 16.85
N PHE A 85 -36.89 -48.82 17.47
CA PHE A 85 -36.56 -50.06 16.77
C PHE A 85 -37.77 -50.52 15.92
N GLY A 86 -37.62 -50.50 14.58
CA GLY A 86 -38.64 -50.95 13.62
C GLY A 86 -38.94 -49.95 12.48
N GLU A 87 -38.57 -48.68 12.64
CA GLU A 87 -38.81 -47.62 11.65
C GLU A 87 -37.61 -47.48 10.71
N SER A 88 -37.54 -48.36 9.70
CA SER A 88 -36.41 -48.42 8.76
C SER A 88 -36.23 -47.14 7.94
N LEU A 89 -37.31 -46.38 7.71
CA LEU A 89 -37.30 -45.09 7.02
C LEU A 89 -36.57 -44.02 7.85
N ASP A 90 -37.06 -43.76 9.06
CA ASP A 90 -36.54 -42.74 9.98
C ASP A 90 -35.08 -43.01 10.35
N LEU A 91 -34.70 -44.29 10.51
CA LEU A 91 -33.30 -44.67 10.74
C LEU A 91 -32.39 -44.28 9.57
N VAL A 92 -32.85 -44.49 8.33
CA VAL A 92 -32.07 -44.16 7.13
C VAL A 92 -32.02 -42.66 6.89
N LEU A 93 -33.11 -41.94 7.15
CA LEU A 93 -33.15 -40.48 7.09
C LEU A 93 -32.22 -39.88 8.15
N GLN A 94 -32.30 -40.30 9.41
CA GLN A 94 -31.39 -39.85 10.48
C GLN A 94 -29.92 -40.09 10.16
N GLN A 95 -29.55 -41.29 9.67
CA GLN A 95 -28.17 -41.59 9.29
C GLN A 95 -27.69 -40.72 8.13
N THR A 96 -28.56 -40.46 7.15
CA THR A 96 -28.24 -39.60 6.01
C THR A 96 -28.10 -38.15 6.46
N GLU A 97 -28.96 -37.66 7.35
CA GLU A 97 -28.92 -36.28 7.88
C GLU A 97 -27.63 -36.06 8.67
N MET A 98 -27.25 -37.00 9.54
CA MET A 98 -25.96 -36.99 10.24
C MET A 98 -24.76 -36.88 9.27
N GLN A 99 -24.80 -37.56 8.12
CA GLN A 99 -23.74 -37.45 7.11
C GLN A 99 -23.69 -36.07 6.47
N TYR A 100 -24.83 -35.47 6.16
CA TYR A 100 -24.88 -34.09 5.67
C TYR A 100 -24.40 -33.10 6.73
N GLU A 101 -24.87 -33.24 7.97
CA GLU A 101 -24.55 -32.33 9.07
C GLU A 101 -23.09 -32.39 9.52
N SER A 102 -22.39 -33.50 9.25
CA SER A 102 -20.93 -33.57 9.44
C SER A 102 -20.16 -32.50 8.64
N GLN A 103 -20.78 -31.84 7.66
CA GLN A 103 -20.19 -30.77 6.86
C GLN A 103 -20.29 -29.38 7.49
N VAL A 104 -20.92 -29.22 8.67
CA VAL A 104 -21.12 -27.95 9.40
C VAL A 104 -19.83 -27.14 9.58
N THR A 105 -18.68 -27.81 9.63
CA THR A 105 -17.36 -27.18 9.78
C THR A 105 -16.77 -26.67 8.47
N THR A 106 -17.40 -26.89 7.32
CA THR A 106 -16.88 -26.47 6.01
C THR A 106 -17.19 -25.00 5.76
N ALA A 107 -16.14 -24.19 5.53
CA ALA A 107 -16.30 -22.82 5.06
C ALA A 107 -16.44 -22.83 3.53
N VAL A 108 -17.57 -22.33 3.03
CA VAL A 108 -17.92 -22.31 1.60
C VAL A 108 -17.83 -20.89 1.07
N GLY A 109 -17.21 -20.73 -0.10
CA GLY A 109 -17.18 -19.45 -0.81
C GLY A 109 -16.47 -18.34 -0.03
N ILE A 110 -15.32 -18.64 0.56
CA ILE A 110 -14.51 -17.71 1.32
C ILE A 110 -14.08 -16.55 0.42
N LEU A 111 -14.46 -15.34 0.85
CA LEU A 111 -14.05 -14.07 0.29
C LEU A 111 -13.17 -13.35 1.31
N ALA A 112 -11.93 -13.10 0.91
CA ALA A 112 -10.90 -12.51 1.76
C ALA A 112 -10.64 -11.07 1.35
N THR A 113 -10.70 -10.15 2.31
CA THR A 113 -10.43 -8.72 2.08
C THR A 113 -9.37 -8.26 3.07
N LEU A 114 -8.23 -7.79 2.56
CA LEU A 114 -7.17 -7.21 3.37
C LEU A 114 -7.34 -5.70 3.41
N LYS A 115 -7.25 -5.12 4.61
CA LYS A 115 -7.39 -3.69 4.86
C LYS A 115 -6.21 -3.19 5.68
N SER A 116 -5.84 -1.94 5.45
CA SER A 116 -4.90 -1.18 6.28
C SER A 116 -5.62 0.04 6.80
N ASP A 117 -5.50 0.30 8.11
CA ASP A 117 -5.96 1.54 8.71
C ASP A 117 -4.88 2.63 8.66
N ASP A 118 -3.63 2.27 8.33
CA ASP A 118 -2.52 3.20 8.17
C ASP A 118 -2.54 3.85 6.77
N PRO A 119 -2.56 5.20 6.67
CA PRO A 119 -2.64 5.91 5.39
C PRO A 119 -1.39 5.74 4.50
N ASN A 120 -0.25 5.36 5.09
CA ASN A 120 1.00 5.12 4.39
C ASN A 120 1.14 3.68 3.88
N ILE A 121 0.30 2.75 4.34
CA ILE A 121 0.25 1.38 3.85
C ILE A 121 -1.04 1.17 3.06
N LYS A 122 -0.95 1.06 1.74
CA LYS A 122 -2.12 0.97 0.86
C LYS A 122 -2.27 -0.43 0.29
N VAL A 123 -3.37 -1.10 0.64
CA VAL A 123 -3.77 -2.34 -0.04
C VAL A 123 -4.37 -1.98 -1.40
N LYS A 124 -3.72 -2.42 -2.48
CA LYS A 124 -4.13 -2.15 -3.87
C LYS A 124 -5.06 -3.21 -4.44
N SER A 125 -5.00 -4.42 -3.88
CA SER A 125 -5.90 -5.51 -4.25
C SER A 125 -7.30 -5.30 -3.68
N GLY A 126 -8.32 -5.64 -4.47
CA GLY A 126 -9.68 -5.82 -3.97
C GLY A 126 -9.86 -7.16 -3.24
N ALA A 127 -11.11 -7.50 -2.92
CA ALA A 127 -11.44 -8.79 -2.33
C ALA A 127 -10.99 -9.97 -3.22
N GLN A 128 -10.46 -11.01 -2.59
CA GLN A 128 -9.91 -12.19 -3.23
C GLN A 128 -10.72 -13.43 -2.86
N GLN A 129 -11.02 -14.28 -3.84
CA GLN A 129 -11.73 -15.53 -3.59
C GLN A 129 -10.73 -16.61 -3.12
N ALA A 130 -10.95 -17.16 -1.94
CA ALA A 130 -10.15 -18.23 -1.34
C ALA A 130 -10.82 -19.62 -1.43
N GLY A 131 -12.00 -19.69 -2.08
CA GLY A 131 -12.67 -20.95 -2.39
C GLY A 131 -13.39 -21.58 -1.19
N THR A 132 -13.36 -22.90 -1.09
CA THR A 132 -14.03 -23.66 -0.03
C THR A 132 -13.00 -24.47 0.75
N LEU A 133 -13.05 -24.41 2.07
CA LEU A 133 -12.15 -25.14 2.96
C LEU A 133 -12.93 -26.09 3.88
N LYS A 134 -12.73 -27.38 3.66
CA LYS A 134 -13.17 -28.42 4.59
C LYS A 134 -12.31 -28.41 5.85
N GLN A 135 -12.84 -28.94 6.94
CA GLN A 135 -12.10 -29.13 8.19
C GLN A 135 -10.74 -29.80 7.96
N GLY A 136 -9.70 -29.26 8.61
CA GLY A 136 -8.33 -29.76 8.58
C GLY A 136 -7.65 -29.61 7.23
N LYS A 137 -8.24 -28.89 6.27
CA LYS A 137 -7.64 -28.64 4.95
C LYS A 137 -7.08 -27.23 4.87
N GLN A 138 -6.00 -27.13 4.10
CA GLN A 138 -5.39 -25.88 3.68
C GLN A 138 -5.89 -25.47 2.30
N SER A 139 -5.78 -24.18 1.99
CA SER A 139 -6.05 -23.62 0.67
C SER A 139 -5.16 -24.26 -0.39
N SER A 140 -5.71 -24.54 -1.57
CA SER A 140 -4.96 -25.11 -2.70
C SER A 140 -3.89 -24.17 -3.24
N SER A 141 -4.05 -22.87 -3.01
CA SER A 141 -3.08 -21.84 -3.35
C SER A 141 -3.21 -20.66 -2.38
N PRO A 142 -2.11 -19.95 -2.08
CA PRO A 142 -2.18 -18.72 -1.29
C PRO A 142 -3.03 -17.65 -1.96
N THR A 143 -3.76 -16.91 -1.14
CA THR A 143 -4.50 -15.71 -1.54
C THR A 143 -3.52 -14.55 -1.62
N LYS A 144 -3.56 -13.77 -2.71
CA LYS A 144 -2.55 -12.75 -3.00
C LYS A 144 -3.09 -11.34 -2.83
N PHE A 145 -2.40 -10.52 -2.04
CA PHE A 145 -2.72 -9.10 -1.85
C PHE A 145 -1.52 -8.22 -2.16
N THR A 146 -1.69 -7.29 -3.10
CA THR A 146 -0.69 -6.27 -3.40
C THR A 146 -0.82 -5.13 -2.40
N VAL A 147 0.30 -4.78 -1.77
CA VAL A 147 0.42 -3.72 -0.77
C VAL A 147 1.52 -2.76 -1.21
N GLU A 148 1.22 -1.47 -1.21
CA GLU A 148 2.16 -0.38 -1.47
C GLU A 148 2.51 0.30 -0.15
N ILE A 149 3.81 0.39 0.14
CA ILE A 149 4.37 1.05 1.31
C ILE A 149 4.86 2.42 0.85
N ASN A 150 4.39 3.50 1.48
CA ASN A 150 4.83 4.85 1.12
C ASN A 150 6.34 5.02 1.41
N LYS A 151 7.03 5.81 0.60
CA LYS A 151 8.45 6.19 0.81
C LYS A 151 8.69 6.94 2.11
N ASN A 152 7.66 7.61 2.63
CA ASN A 152 7.75 8.38 3.88
C ASN A 152 7.25 7.58 5.09
N THR A 153 7.05 6.27 4.94
CA THR A 153 6.63 5.40 6.05
C THR A 153 7.79 5.23 7.02
N SER A 154 7.53 5.43 8.30
CA SER A 154 8.50 5.13 9.36
C SER A 154 8.77 3.63 9.46
N ALA A 155 9.92 3.25 10.02
CA ALA A 155 10.16 1.86 10.34
C ALA A 155 9.21 1.38 11.45
N GLY A 156 8.85 0.09 11.43
CA GLY A 156 7.98 -0.46 12.45
C GLY A 156 7.13 -1.64 11.98
N ILE A 157 6.24 -2.10 12.87
CA ILE A 157 5.32 -3.20 12.60
C ILE A 157 3.94 -2.62 12.32
N TYR A 158 3.39 -2.97 11.16
CA TYR A 158 2.11 -2.49 10.67
C TYR A 158 1.09 -3.64 10.66
N PRO A 159 0.03 -3.57 11.47
CA PRO A 159 -1.05 -4.55 11.45
C PRO A 159 -1.99 -4.30 10.27
N LEU A 160 -2.25 -5.34 9.48
CA LEU A 160 -3.26 -5.37 8.43
C LEU A 160 -4.42 -6.25 8.86
N THR A 161 -5.65 -5.78 8.65
CA THR A 161 -6.87 -6.51 9.01
C THR A 161 -7.32 -7.35 7.83
N LEU A 162 -7.25 -8.68 7.98
CA LEU A 162 -7.79 -9.64 7.04
C LEU A 162 -9.20 -10.05 7.46
N GLU A 163 -10.19 -9.66 6.68
CA GLU A 163 -11.60 -10.02 6.84
C GLU A 163 -11.94 -11.21 5.94
N LEU A 164 -12.41 -12.30 6.54
CA LEU A 164 -12.82 -13.52 5.87
C LEU A 164 -14.33 -13.67 6.00
N ALA A 165 -15.05 -13.40 4.93
CA ALA A 165 -16.49 -13.65 4.84
C ALA A 165 -16.72 -14.99 4.13
N TYR A 166 -17.55 -15.86 4.71
CA TYR A 166 -17.87 -17.16 4.13
C TYR A 166 -19.27 -17.60 4.53
N GLN A 167 -19.79 -18.58 3.81
CA GLN A 167 -21.00 -19.29 4.19
C GLN A 167 -20.64 -20.61 4.85
N TYR A 168 -21.48 -21.08 5.75
CA TYR A 168 -21.39 -22.44 6.28
C TYR A 168 -22.78 -23.03 6.42
N GLN A 169 -22.85 -24.35 6.32
CA GLN A 169 -24.08 -25.07 6.57
C GLN A 169 -24.35 -25.03 8.07
N ASN A 170 -25.42 -24.36 8.48
CA ASN A 170 -25.83 -24.28 9.87
C ASN A 170 -26.66 -25.50 10.29
N ASN A 171 -27.52 -25.99 9.38
CA ASN A 171 -28.35 -27.17 9.63
C ASN A 171 -28.78 -27.83 8.30
N VAL A 172 -29.11 -29.12 8.35
CA VAL A 172 -29.70 -29.90 7.27
C VAL A 172 -30.90 -30.69 7.77
N GLN A 173 -31.97 -30.62 6.99
CA GLN A 173 -33.18 -31.38 7.19
C GLN A 173 -33.36 -32.37 6.05
N LEU A 174 -33.75 -33.61 6.38
CA LEU A 174 -34.15 -34.62 5.40
C LEU A 174 -35.63 -35.02 5.48
N GLY A 175 -36.23 -35.21 4.30
CA GLY A 175 -37.55 -35.82 4.14
C GLY A 175 -37.53 -36.97 3.12
N GLY A 176 -38.61 -37.75 3.08
CA GLY A 176 -38.80 -38.85 2.14
C GLY A 176 -40.06 -39.65 2.45
N ASP A 177 -40.57 -40.39 1.46
CA ASP A 177 -41.90 -40.99 1.54
C ASP A 177 -41.89 -42.42 2.09
N GLU A 178 -41.19 -43.34 1.42
CA GLU A 178 -41.19 -44.77 1.76
C GLU A 178 -39.79 -45.37 1.65
N TYR A 179 -39.44 -46.25 2.59
CA TYR A 179 -38.23 -47.07 2.55
C TYR A 179 -38.51 -48.42 1.90
N ASP A 180 -37.91 -48.66 0.73
CA ASP A 180 -37.99 -49.95 0.05
C ASP A 180 -37.00 -50.94 0.69
N THR A 181 -37.51 -51.93 1.42
CA THR A 181 -36.69 -52.96 2.09
C THR A 181 -35.97 -53.91 1.13
N THR A 182 -36.37 -53.96 -0.14
CA THR A 182 -35.77 -54.82 -1.18
C THR A 182 -34.53 -54.18 -1.77
N THR A 183 -34.57 -52.86 -2.00
CA THR A 183 -33.47 -52.10 -2.59
C THR A 183 -32.62 -51.34 -1.56
N GLY A 184 -33.16 -51.12 -0.36
CA GLY A 184 -32.53 -50.35 0.71
C GLY A 184 -32.57 -48.83 0.48
N ILE A 185 -33.51 -48.33 -0.31
CA ILE A 185 -33.57 -46.92 -0.75
C ILE A 185 -34.83 -46.23 -0.22
N VAL A 186 -34.68 -44.98 0.23
CA VAL A 186 -35.81 -44.07 0.50
C VAL A 186 -36.24 -43.37 -0.79
N THR A 187 -37.52 -43.48 -1.12
CA THR A 187 -38.14 -42.83 -2.28
C THR A 187 -38.48 -41.37 -2.01
N ASN A 188 -38.48 -40.55 -3.07
CA ASN A 188 -38.77 -39.11 -3.02
C ASN A 188 -37.98 -38.32 -1.96
N LYS A 189 -36.74 -38.75 -1.69
CA LYS A 189 -35.88 -38.11 -0.69
C LYS A 189 -35.61 -36.64 -1.05
N ASP A 190 -35.91 -35.75 -0.14
CA ASP A 190 -35.63 -34.31 -0.23
C ASP A 190 -34.61 -33.87 0.84
N VAL A 191 -33.86 -32.82 0.51
CA VAL A 191 -32.78 -32.28 1.35
C VAL A 191 -32.96 -30.77 1.44
N GLY A 192 -33.26 -30.27 2.64
CA GLY A 192 -33.26 -28.85 2.97
C GLY A 192 -31.93 -28.47 3.63
N ILE A 193 -31.18 -27.54 3.05
CA ILE A 193 -29.92 -27.06 3.64
C ILE A 193 -30.08 -25.59 4.03
N TRP A 194 -29.80 -25.26 5.29
CA TRP A 194 -29.77 -23.90 5.77
C TRP A 194 -28.32 -23.39 5.88
N TYR A 195 -27.99 -22.40 5.06
CA TYR A 195 -26.70 -21.70 5.12
C TYR A 195 -26.80 -20.41 5.91
N GLU A 196 -25.75 -20.12 6.68
CA GLU A 196 -25.54 -18.83 7.32
C GLU A 196 -24.24 -18.18 6.84
N ASN A 197 -24.22 -16.84 6.85
CA ASN A 197 -23.02 -16.07 6.57
C ASN A 197 -22.28 -15.82 7.89
N LYS A 198 -20.96 -16.00 7.86
CA LYS A 198 -20.07 -15.72 8.99
C LYS A 198 -18.88 -14.90 8.52
N THR A 199 -18.46 -13.96 9.37
CA THR A 199 -17.26 -13.15 9.14
C THR A 199 -16.28 -13.40 10.28
N GLN A 200 -15.02 -13.64 9.92
CA GLN A 200 -13.90 -13.78 10.86
C GLN A 200 -12.81 -12.78 10.49
N THR A 201 -12.25 -12.10 11.49
CA THR A 201 -11.14 -11.17 11.29
C THR A 201 -9.85 -11.76 11.85
N GLN A 202 -8.75 -11.51 11.16
CA GLN A 202 -7.40 -11.87 11.59
C GLN A 202 -6.45 -10.72 11.30
N THR A 203 -5.36 -10.65 12.06
CA THR A 203 -4.33 -9.62 11.88
C THR A 203 -3.12 -10.24 11.19
N ILE A 204 -2.70 -9.63 10.07
CA ILE A 204 -1.47 -9.96 9.36
C ILE A 204 -0.48 -8.83 9.60
N TYR A 205 0.68 -9.15 10.16
CA TYR A 205 1.71 -8.16 10.45
C TYR A 205 2.72 -8.10 9.30
N ILE A 206 3.01 -6.90 8.83
CA ILE A 206 4.19 -6.60 8.00
C ILE A 206 5.13 -5.70 8.80
N LYS A 207 6.43 -5.74 8.48
CA LYS A 207 7.46 -4.91 9.07
C LYS A 207 8.08 -4.01 8.00
N VAL A 208 8.15 -2.72 8.26
CA VAL A 208 8.98 -1.79 7.49
C VAL A 208 10.37 -1.77 8.12
N LYS A 209 11.41 -1.94 7.30
CA LYS A 209 12.82 -1.96 7.73
C LYS A 209 13.23 -0.61 8.31
N GLU A 210 14.15 -0.66 9.26
CA GLU A 210 14.91 0.51 9.68
C GLU A 210 15.98 0.76 8.62
N GLU A 211 16.03 1.98 8.08
CA GLU A 211 16.96 2.36 7.01
C GLU A 211 17.22 3.86 7.07
N PRO A 212 18.38 4.36 6.58
CA PRO A 212 18.61 5.79 6.48
C PRO A 212 17.61 6.44 5.50
N TYR A 213 17.19 7.66 5.82
CA TYR A 213 16.29 8.43 4.97
C TYR A 213 16.74 9.88 4.97
N PHE A 214 16.85 10.51 3.80
CA PHE A 214 17.48 11.82 3.67
C PHE A 214 16.49 12.88 3.23
N GLU A 215 16.51 14.01 3.93
CA GLU A 215 15.74 15.19 3.58
C GLU A 215 16.62 16.43 3.56
N VAL A 216 16.28 17.38 2.68
CA VAL A 216 16.88 18.72 2.70
C VAL A 216 16.08 19.58 3.67
N THR A 217 16.72 20.02 4.76
CA THR A 217 16.08 20.85 5.80
C THR A 217 16.29 22.34 5.59
N ASN A 218 17.39 22.73 4.93
CA ASN A 218 17.74 24.11 4.69
C ASN A 218 18.56 24.28 3.41
N VAL A 219 18.29 25.36 2.67
CA VAL A 219 19.03 25.75 1.47
C VAL A 219 19.34 27.24 1.58
N THR A 220 20.61 27.60 1.43
CA THR A 220 21.06 29.00 1.48
C THR A 220 22.06 29.27 0.37
N GLY A 221 22.04 30.49 -0.16
CA GLY A 221 22.89 30.90 -1.28
C GLY A 221 22.08 31.69 -2.29
N ASP A 222 22.67 32.77 -2.79
CA ASP A 222 22.08 33.60 -3.83
C ASP A 222 22.69 33.21 -5.17
N LEU A 223 21.84 32.95 -6.16
CA LEU A 223 22.24 32.58 -7.51
C LEU A 223 21.82 33.70 -8.47
N TYR A 224 22.77 34.18 -9.29
CA TYR A 224 22.53 35.26 -10.24
C TYR A 224 22.91 34.82 -11.66
N PRO A 225 22.15 35.19 -12.70
CA PRO A 225 22.54 34.96 -14.09
C PRO A 225 23.92 35.56 -14.39
N ASP A 226 24.74 34.86 -15.19
CA ASP A 226 26.10 35.25 -15.62
C ASP A 226 27.17 35.34 -14.49
N GLU A 227 26.76 35.36 -13.22
CA GLU A 227 27.68 35.36 -12.06
C GLU A 227 27.73 34.01 -11.33
N GLY A 228 26.63 33.24 -11.32
CA GLY A 228 26.52 32.03 -10.50
C GLY A 228 26.33 32.31 -9.01
N GLY A 229 26.81 31.38 -8.17
CA GLY A 229 26.86 31.54 -6.72
C GLY A 229 27.11 30.24 -5.94
N VAL A 230 27.41 30.37 -4.65
CA VAL A 230 27.70 29.21 -3.78
C VAL A 230 26.44 28.78 -3.05
N LEU A 231 25.97 27.57 -3.37
CA LEU A 231 24.82 26.93 -2.76
C LEU A 231 25.25 26.07 -1.56
N ARG A 232 24.62 26.28 -0.41
CA ARG A 232 24.79 25.49 0.81
C ARG A 232 23.50 24.76 1.14
N VAL A 233 23.56 23.43 1.12
CA VAL A 233 22.40 22.56 1.29
C VAL A 233 22.61 21.70 2.54
N THR A 234 21.68 21.80 3.50
CA THR A 234 21.70 21.00 4.72
C THR A 234 20.89 19.75 4.51
N TYR A 235 21.55 18.59 4.59
CA TYR A 235 20.92 17.28 4.53
C TYR A 235 20.81 16.70 5.93
N LYS A 236 19.65 16.12 6.23
CA LYS A 236 19.36 15.43 7.48
C LYS A 236 19.11 13.96 7.23
N ASN A 237 19.67 13.08 8.05
CA ASN A 237 19.19 11.71 8.13
C ASN A 237 17.94 11.68 9.05
N THR A 238 16.75 11.58 8.48
CA THR A 238 15.47 11.43 9.18
C THR A 238 15.04 9.96 9.33
N GLY A 239 15.86 9.02 8.85
CA GLY A 239 15.66 7.58 9.04
C GLY A 239 16.13 7.07 10.41
N GLU A 240 16.04 5.76 10.59
CA GLU A 240 16.25 5.09 11.87
C GLU A 240 17.65 4.48 12.04
N GLU A 241 18.39 4.32 10.94
CA GLU A 241 19.76 3.75 10.92
C GLU A 241 20.81 4.80 10.52
N PRO A 242 22.08 4.65 10.95
CA PRO A 242 23.16 5.53 10.51
C PRO A 242 23.54 5.24 9.06
N ALA A 243 23.91 6.29 8.34
CA ALA A 243 24.52 6.19 7.02
C ALA A 243 26.00 6.52 7.10
N LYS A 244 26.86 5.62 6.63
CA LYS A 244 28.32 5.84 6.59
C LYS A 244 28.74 6.28 5.19
N ASP A 245 29.93 6.91 5.10
CA ASP A 245 30.54 7.38 3.85
C ASP A 245 29.60 8.15 2.91
N VAL A 246 28.75 8.98 3.52
CA VAL A 246 27.72 9.78 2.85
C VAL A 246 28.38 10.73 1.86
N THR A 247 28.04 10.57 0.58
CA THR A 247 28.44 11.44 -0.51
C THR A 247 27.21 11.90 -1.27
N VAL A 248 26.97 13.20 -1.30
CA VAL A 248 25.88 13.79 -2.10
C VAL A 248 26.38 14.01 -3.51
N ARG A 249 25.55 13.66 -4.49
CA ARG A 249 25.75 13.99 -5.90
C ARG A 249 24.61 14.88 -6.39
N LEU A 250 24.96 16.07 -6.87
CA LEU A 250 24.04 17.05 -7.43
C LEU A 250 23.84 16.79 -8.93
N SER A 251 22.60 16.80 -9.39
CA SER A 251 22.27 16.83 -10.81
C SER A 251 21.96 18.27 -11.22
N ALA A 252 22.99 18.96 -11.74
CA ALA A 252 22.83 20.26 -12.37
C ALA A 252 22.37 20.10 -13.83
N ALA A 253 21.38 20.89 -14.22
CA ALA A 253 20.87 20.97 -15.59
C ALA A 253 20.46 22.41 -15.89
N ASP A 254 20.32 22.75 -17.17
CA ASP A 254 19.98 24.09 -17.63
C ASP A 254 18.88 24.75 -16.77
N PRO A 255 19.10 25.97 -16.27
CA PRO A 255 20.19 26.90 -16.59
C PRO A 255 21.45 26.76 -15.71
N PHE A 256 21.58 25.68 -14.93
CA PHE A 256 22.65 25.51 -13.96
C PHE A 256 23.73 24.55 -14.46
N SER A 257 24.98 24.84 -14.12
CA SER A 257 26.09 23.89 -14.25
C SER A 257 27.04 24.00 -13.07
N THR A 258 27.88 23.00 -12.86
CA THR A 258 28.91 23.01 -11.83
C THR A 258 30.06 22.11 -12.27
N THR A 259 31.27 22.42 -11.80
CA THR A 259 32.46 21.58 -12.00
C THR A 259 32.74 20.64 -10.83
N ASP A 260 32.04 20.82 -9.71
CA ASP A 260 32.15 20.00 -8.50
C ASP A 260 30.73 19.63 -8.02
N ASP A 261 30.18 18.56 -8.62
CA ASP A 261 28.83 18.09 -8.37
C ASP A 261 28.74 17.14 -7.15
N GLN A 262 29.83 16.97 -6.40
CA GLN A 262 29.90 16.00 -5.30
C GLN A 262 30.31 16.65 -3.98
N ALA A 263 29.75 16.16 -2.87
CA ALA A 263 30.13 16.60 -1.53
C ALA A 263 30.15 15.43 -0.55
N TYR A 264 31.31 15.17 0.06
CA TYR A 264 31.45 14.16 1.12
C TYR A 264 31.03 14.74 2.48
N LEU A 265 30.12 14.04 3.16
CA LEU A 265 29.52 14.45 4.44
C LEU A 265 29.89 13.53 5.61
N GLY A 266 30.66 12.46 5.38
CA GLY A 266 31.09 11.55 6.44
C GLY A 266 29.98 10.59 6.89
N THR A 267 29.76 10.49 8.19
CA THR A 267 28.69 9.65 8.75
C THR A 267 27.54 10.52 9.25
N LEU A 268 26.31 10.15 8.92
CA LEU A 268 25.10 10.78 9.44
C LEU A 268 24.30 9.77 10.27
N ASN A 269 24.35 9.91 11.58
CA ASN A 269 23.49 9.15 12.49
C ASN A 269 22.03 9.62 12.40
N PRO A 270 21.06 8.83 12.89
CA PRO A 270 19.66 9.25 12.95
C PRO A 270 19.50 10.63 13.61
N GLY A 271 18.87 11.55 12.88
CA GLY A 271 18.62 12.93 13.31
C GLY A 271 19.77 13.92 13.07
N GLU A 272 20.96 13.47 12.66
CA GLU A 272 22.10 14.34 12.39
C GLU A 272 21.98 15.06 11.05
N GLU A 273 22.65 16.21 10.96
CA GLU A 273 22.63 17.11 9.80
C GLU A 273 24.06 17.45 9.37
N ALA A 274 24.29 17.51 8.06
CA ALA A 274 25.53 18.00 7.47
C ALA A 274 25.26 18.91 6.28
N VAL A 275 26.20 19.82 6.02
CA VAL A 275 26.08 20.84 4.97
C VAL A 275 26.96 20.47 3.79
N ALA A 276 26.33 20.24 2.64
CA ALA A 276 26.99 20.17 1.34
C ALA A 276 27.13 21.57 0.75
N VAL A 277 28.25 21.84 0.08
CA VAL A 277 28.53 23.13 -0.56
C VAL A 277 28.81 22.87 -2.04
N PHE A 278 28.08 23.56 -2.90
CA PHE A 278 28.22 23.46 -4.36
C PHE A 278 28.49 24.84 -4.94
N ASP A 279 29.50 24.94 -5.80
CA ASP A 279 29.77 26.15 -6.57
C ASP A 279 29.00 26.06 -7.89
N MET A 280 28.06 26.97 -8.12
CA MET A 280 27.09 26.88 -9.21
C MET A 280 27.32 27.99 -10.22
N ASP A 281 27.42 27.62 -11.49
CA ASP A 281 27.30 28.54 -12.62
C ASP A 281 25.83 28.63 -13.06
N VAL A 282 25.41 29.83 -13.46
CA VAL A 282 24.05 30.11 -13.94
C VAL A 282 24.14 30.81 -15.29
N ASP A 283 23.47 30.26 -16.29
CA ASP A 283 23.42 30.82 -17.65
C ASP A 283 22.98 32.29 -17.64
N GLU A 284 23.58 33.12 -18.50
CA GLU A 284 23.25 34.55 -18.62
C GLU A 284 21.77 34.81 -18.96
N THR A 285 21.12 33.86 -19.64
CA THR A 285 19.72 33.93 -20.06
C THR A 285 18.76 33.33 -19.03
N ALA A 286 19.28 32.89 -17.87
CA ALA A 286 18.47 32.31 -16.80
C ALA A 286 17.38 33.29 -16.36
N THR A 287 16.14 32.81 -16.35
CA THR A 287 15.00 33.61 -15.91
C THR A 287 14.99 33.67 -14.38
N PRO A 288 14.88 34.86 -13.76
CA PRO A 288 14.73 34.97 -12.31
C PRO A 288 13.41 34.33 -11.84
N LYS A 289 13.50 33.21 -11.14
CA LYS A 289 12.37 32.47 -10.55
C LYS A 289 12.89 31.35 -9.61
N PRO A 290 12.00 30.68 -8.88
CA PRO A 290 12.32 29.43 -8.20
C PRO A 290 12.59 28.29 -9.19
N TYR A 291 13.59 27.46 -8.86
CA TYR A 291 13.97 26.25 -9.56
C TYR A 291 14.07 25.07 -8.58
N SER A 292 14.03 23.84 -9.11
CA SER A 292 14.21 22.62 -8.34
C SER A 292 15.35 21.80 -8.95
N LEU A 293 16.43 21.66 -8.19
CA LEU A 293 17.55 20.77 -8.50
C LEU A 293 17.29 19.40 -7.88
N SER A 294 17.94 18.38 -8.44
CA SER A 294 17.85 17.01 -7.94
C SER A 294 19.20 16.58 -7.38
N SER A 295 19.18 15.79 -6.33
CA SER A 295 20.37 15.20 -5.73
C SER A 295 20.12 13.75 -5.35
N GLU A 296 21.18 12.96 -5.30
CA GLU A 296 21.17 11.59 -4.82
C GLU A 296 22.27 11.44 -3.77
N ILE A 297 22.04 10.62 -2.76
CA ILE A 297 22.98 10.38 -1.69
C ILE A 297 23.49 8.94 -1.82
N LEU A 298 24.79 8.80 -2.01
CA LEU A 298 25.50 7.53 -1.95
C LEU A 298 25.96 7.32 -0.51
N TYR A 299 25.75 6.15 0.04
CA TYR A 299 26.12 5.83 1.42
C TYR A 299 26.34 4.33 1.61
N GLU A 300 27.08 3.95 2.65
CA GLU A 300 27.15 2.59 3.16
C GLU A 300 26.11 2.41 4.28
N ASP A 301 25.27 1.38 4.16
CA ASP A 301 24.26 1.05 5.18
C ASP A 301 24.88 0.44 6.47
N ALA A 302 24.02 0.12 7.43
CA ALA A 302 24.46 -0.48 8.70
C ALA A 302 25.12 -1.86 8.51
N ASP A 303 24.75 -2.58 7.45
CA ASP A 303 25.25 -3.91 7.11
C ASP A 303 26.54 -3.88 6.28
N GLY A 304 26.98 -2.69 5.85
CA GLY A 304 28.21 -2.51 5.07
C GLY A 304 28.01 -2.59 3.55
N HIS A 305 26.78 -2.41 3.06
CA HIS A 305 26.51 -2.38 1.62
C HIS A 305 26.36 -0.96 1.11
N ASP A 306 26.92 -0.69 -0.08
CA ASP A 306 26.74 0.56 -0.79
C ASP A 306 25.29 0.69 -1.31
N GLN A 307 24.65 1.80 -1.00
CA GLN A 307 23.29 2.15 -1.37
C GLN A 307 23.23 3.53 -2.03
N VAL A 308 22.18 3.76 -2.81
CA VAL A 308 21.83 5.07 -3.37
C VAL A 308 20.44 5.44 -2.89
N SER A 309 20.29 6.65 -2.36
CA SER A 309 19.00 7.16 -1.92
C SER A 309 18.03 7.37 -3.08
N ASP A 310 16.75 7.52 -2.76
CA ASP A 310 15.82 8.20 -3.64
C ASP A 310 16.31 9.62 -3.98
N THR A 311 15.84 10.17 -5.11
CA THR A 311 16.14 11.55 -5.49
C THR A 311 15.60 12.53 -4.45
N VAL A 312 16.49 13.33 -3.85
CA VAL A 312 16.16 14.42 -2.94
C VAL A 312 16.14 15.73 -3.71
N LYS A 313 15.05 16.50 -3.56
CA LYS A 313 14.86 17.78 -4.25
C LYS A 313 15.44 18.93 -3.44
N ILE A 314 16.13 19.82 -4.13
CA ILE A 314 16.70 21.04 -3.57
C ILE A 314 15.98 22.21 -4.26
N ASN A 315 15.26 23.01 -3.50
CA ASN A 315 14.61 24.20 -4.04
C ASN A 315 15.56 25.39 -3.92
N VAL A 316 15.80 26.05 -5.04
CA VAL A 316 16.71 27.21 -5.15
C VAL A 316 15.99 28.37 -5.84
N GLU A 317 16.48 29.59 -5.66
CA GLU A 317 15.93 30.78 -6.32
C GLU A 317 17.02 31.49 -7.11
N VAL A 318 16.74 31.77 -8.38
CA VAL A 318 17.58 32.65 -9.20
C VAL A 318 17.06 34.07 -9.04
N LEU A 319 17.92 34.94 -8.53
CA LEU A 319 17.62 36.35 -8.33
C LEU A 319 17.85 37.15 -9.61
N PRO A 320 17.24 38.33 -9.75
CA PRO A 320 17.52 39.22 -10.88
C PRO A 320 19.01 39.54 -11.01
N ALA A 321 19.52 39.57 -12.23
CA ALA A 321 20.90 39.97 -12.51
C ALA A 321 21.21 41.31 -11.83
N LYS A 322 22.39 41.41 -11.22
CA LYS A 322 22.81 42.64 -10.56
C LYS A 322 23.01 43.72 -11.63
N GLU A 323 22.30 44.83 -11.52
CA GLU A 323 22.54 45.95 -12.42
C GLU A 323 23.93 46.53 -12.13
N SER A 324 24.90 46.25 -13.01
CA SER A 324 26.15 46.99 -12.99
C SER A 324 25.85 48.41 -13.47
N LEU A 325 25.92 49.40 -12.58
CA LEU A 325 25.87 50.80 -12.99
C LEU A 325 26.98 51.03 -14.02
N PRO A 326 26.67 51.49 -15.25
CA PRO A 326 27.71 51.71 -16.26
C PRO A 326 28.69 52.76 -15.75
N GLY A 327 29.91 52.32 -15.44
CA GLY A 327 31.01 53.12 -14.88
C GLY A 327 31.61 54.15 -15.85
N TYR A 328 30.84 54.63 -16.84
CA TYR A 328 31.35 55.44 -17.93
C TYR A 328 30.43 56.64 -18.23
N GLN A 329 30.21 57.54 -17.27
CA GLN A 329 29.62 58.86 -17.57
C GLN A 329 29.95 60.02 -16.61
N PHE A 330 30.60 59.78 -15.47
CA PHE A 330 30.95 60.89 -14.57
C PHE A 330 32.22 61.67 -15.00
N GLY A 331 33.09 61.08 -15.83
CA GLY A 331 34.32 61.74 -16.28
C GLY A 331 34.13 62.77 -17.41
N THR A 332 33.20 62.54 -18.32
CA THR A 332 33.00 63.41 -19.49
C THR A 332 32.19 64.66 -19.15
N GLY A 333 31.23 64.57 -18.23
CA GLY A 333 30.42 65.70 -17.79
C GLY A 333 31.22 66.78 -17.04
N ILE A 334 32.16 66.38 -16.17
CA ILE A 334 33.00 67.32 -15.41
C ILE A 334 34.00 68.03 -16.34
N VAL A 335 34.58 67.32 -17.32
CA VAL A 335 35.48 67.91 -18.31
C VAL A 335 34.74 68.89 -19.23
N PHE A 336 33.52 68.57 -19.67
CA PHE A 336 32.71 69.50 -20.47
C PHE A 336 32.29 70.75 -19.68
N MET A 337 31.92 70.61 -18.40
CA MET A 337 31.61 71.75 -17.53
C MET A 337 32.83 72.64 -17.28
N ALA A 338 34.01 72.06 -17.08
CA ALA A 338 35.26 72.81 -16.92
C ALA A 338 35.65 73.55 -18.21
N LEU A 339 35.49 72.91 -19.38
CA LEU A 339 35.76 73.54 -20.67
C LEU A 339 34.75 74.67 -20.99
N ALA A 340 33.47 74.50 -20.65
CA ALA A 340 32.45 75.53 -20.80
C ALA A 340 32.73 76.74 -19.89
N ALA A 341 33.12 76.50 -18.62
CA ALA A 341 33.50 77.56 -17.70
C ALA A 341 34.75 78.34 -18.18
N CYS A 342 35.78 77.63 -18.65
CA CYS A 342 36.97 78.24 -19.25
C CYS A 342 36.63 79.07 -20.49
N PHE A 343 35.75 78.59 -21.37
CA PHE A 343 35.32 79.32 -22.57
C PHE A 343 34.56 80.62 -22.22
N VAL A 344 33.68 80.60 -21.22
CA VAL A 344 32.95 81.79 -20.76
C VAL A 344 33.89 82.84 -20.16
N ILE A 345 34.88 82.41 -19.37
CA ILE A 345 35.89 83.32 -18.80
C ILE A 345 36.75 83.96 -19.90
N PHE A 346 37.17 83.17 -20.90
CA PHE A 346 37.97 83.69 -22.03
C PHE A 346 37.19 84.73 -22.86
N ARG A 347 35.90 84.48 -23.10
CA ARG A 347 35.03 85.41 -23.85
C ARG A 347 34.73 86.71 -23.10
N LYS A 348 34.72 86.70 -21.77
CA LYS A 348 34.55 87.94 -20.97
C LYS A 348 35.79 88.83 -21.02
N LYS A 349 37.00 88.26 -21.07
CA LYS A 349 38.25 89.04 -21.17
C LYS A 349 38.41 89.76 -22.52
N GLN A 350 38.01 89.14 -23.64
CA GLN A 350 38.09 89.78 -24.97
C GLN A 350 37.10 90.92 -25.22
N LYS A 351 36.13 91.17 -24.32
CA LYS A 351 35.19 92.30 -24.42
C LYS A 351 35.58 93.50 -23.53
N GLN A 352 36.71 93.42 -22.83
CA GLN A 352 37.20 94.48 -21.93
C GLN A 352 38.54 95.09 -22.38
N GLU A 353 39.05 94.70 -23.54
CA GLU A 353 40.04 95.46 -24.34
C GLU A 353 39.30 96.09 -25.52
#